data_AF-A0A8J4EEL2-F1
#
_entry.id   AF-A0A8J4EEL2-F1
#
_cell.length_a   1.000
_cell.length_b   1.000
_cell.length_c   1.000
_cell.angle_alpha   90.00
_cell.angle_beta   90.00
_cell.angle_gamma   90.00
#
_symmetry.space_group_name_H-M   'P 1'
#
loop_
_entity.id
_entity.type
_entity.pdbx_description
1 polymer ?
#
loop_
_entity_poly.entity_id
_entity_poly.type
_entity_poly.pdbx_seq_one_letter_code
_entity_poly.pdbx_strand_id
1 'polypeptide(L)'
;MRDESTLERADRNYNELLQELRVAQTGVQILFAFLLTIPFQQRFGEEVGAGLRGEYLATLLVTGMATAFLIAPVTMHRLLFRQGLKPQLVTAADWMAKGGLACLAVAVLLAVFLIVAVVSSQSLAFWFVGGLGALFAVTWLIVPIYVRTKY
;
A
#
# COMPACT_ATOMS: atom_id res chain seq x y z
N MET A 1 -18.63 3.67 30.46
CA MET A 1 -17.39 2.94 30.12
C MET A 1 -17.81 1.50 29.85
N ARG A 2 -17.46 0.91 28.70
CA ARG A 2 -17.82 -0.48 28.41
C ARG A 2 -16.87 -1.38 29.18
N ASP A 3 -17.39 -2.22 30.08
CA ASP A 3 -16.63 -3.30 30.74
C ASP A 3 -16.23 -4.32 29.67
N GLU A 4 -15.05 -4.12 29.08
CA GLU A 4 -14.52 -4.98 28.02
C GLU A 4 -13.22 -5.62 28.49
N SER A 5 -13.11 -6.94 28.34
CA SER A 5 -11.88 -7.69 28.62
C SER A 5 -10.77 -7.35 27.62
N THR A 6 -9.52 -7.60 27.99
CA THR A 6 -8.35 -7.40 27.11
C THR A 6 -8.45 -8.19 25.80
N LEU A 7 -9.09 -9.36 25.82
CA LEU A 7 -9.29 -10.20 24.63
C LEU A 7 -10.38 -9.64 23.72
N GLU A 8 -11.50 -9.18 24.27
CA GLU A 8 -12.57 -8.54 23.48
C GLU A 8 -12.07 -7.25 22.82
N ARG A 9 -11.28 -6.45 23.53
CA ARG A 9 -10.65 -5.25 22.96
C ARG A 9 -9.71 -5.58 21.81
N ALA A 10 -8.88 -6.62 21.95
CA ALA A 10 -7.97 -7.05 20.89
C ALA A 10 -8.75 -7.55 19.66
N ASP A 11 -9.86 -8.26 19.85
CA ASP A 11 -10.72 -8.70 18.75
C ASP A 11 -11.38 -7.54 18.02
N ARG A 12 -11.89 -6.54 18.75
CA ARG A 12 -12.46 -5.34 18.11
C ARG A 12 -11.39 -4.60 17.31
N ASN A 13 -10.25 -4.29 17.91
CA ASN A 13 -9.16 -3.57 17.24
C ASN A 13 -8.67 -4.33 15.98
N TYR A 14 -8.60 -5.66 16.04
CA TYR A 14 -8.24 -6.47 14.90
C TYR A 14 -9.28 -6.37 13.75
N ASN A 15 -10.57 -6.41 14.08
CA ASN A 15 -11.63 -6.28 13.08
C ASN A 15 -11.70 -4.88 12.46
N GLU A 16 -11.48 -3.83 13.26
CA GLU A 16 -11.37 -2.45 12.77
C GLU A 16 -10.19 -2.31 11.79
N LEU A 17 -9.02 -2.83 12.16
CA LEU A 17 -7.84 -2.86 11.28
C LEU A 17 -8.14 -3.59 9.95
N LEU A 18 -8.78 -4.75 9.99
CA LEU A 18 -9.14 -5.49 8.77
C LEU A 18 -10.14 -4.73 7.88
N GLN A 19 -11.05 -3.98 8.48
CA GLN A 19 -12.00 -3.16 7.74
C GLN A 19 -11.30 -1.98 7.05
N GLU A 20 -10.37 -1.31 7.72
CA GLU A 20 -9.54 -0.26 7.14
C GLU A 20 -8.68 -0.81 6.00
N LEU A 21 -8.01 -1.95 6.20
CA LEU A 21 -7.15 -2.56 5.19
C LEU A 21 -7.92 -3.00 3.95
N ARG A 22 -9.20 -3.37 4.08
CA ARG A 22 -10.03 -3.74 2.92
C ARG A 22 -10.18 -2.58 1.93
N VAL A 23 -10.16 -1.33 2.39
CA VAL A 23 -10.21 -0.15 1.52
C VAL A 23 -8.93 -0.03 0.70
N ALA A 24 -7.76 -0.25 1.33
CA ALA A 24 -6.48 -0.22 0.62
C ALA A 24 -6.29 -1.44 -0.31
N GLN A 25 -6.84 -2.58 0.08
CA GLN A 25 -6.70 -3.84 -0.63
C GLN A 25 -7.33 -3.81 -2.03
N THR A 26 -8.48 -3.16 -2.20
CA THR A 26 -9.09 -3.01 -3.53
C THR A 26 -8.22 -2.17 -4.46
N GLY A 27 -7.64 -1.08 -3.95
CA GLY A 27 -6.73 -0.22 -4.70
C GLY A 27 -5.48 -0.96 -5.20
N VAL A 28 -4.81 -1.71 -4.31
CA VAL A 28 -3.60 -2.46 -4.71
C VAL A 28 -3.90 -3.58 -5.71
N GLN A 29 -5.03 -4.27 -5.58
CA GLN A 29 -5.41 -5.36 -6.49
C GLN A 29 -5.66 -4.85 -7.90
N ILE A 30 -6.37 -3.73 -8.04
CA ILE A 30 -6.63 -3.10 -9.33
C ILE A 30 -5.31 -2.66 -9.97
N LEU A 31 -4.46 -1.96 -9.22
CA LEU A 31 -3.14 -1.52 -9.69
C LEU A 31 -2.29 -2.71 -10.17
N PHE A 32 -2.23 -3.78 -9.37
CA PHE A 32 -1.43 -4.96 -9.67
C PHE A 32 -1.94 -5.69 -10.93
N ALA A 33 -3.25 -5.87 -11.04
CA ALA A 33 -3.86 -6.48 -12.22
C ALA A 33 -3.56 -5.68 -13.49
N PHE A 34 -3.70 -4.35 -13.45
CA PHE A 34 -3.37 -3.52 -14.60
C PHE A 34 -1.90 -3.64 -14.98
N LEU A 35 -0.98 -3.55 -14.01
CA LEU A 35 0.45 -3.68 -14.27
C LEU A 35 0.76 -5.02 -14.97
N LEU A 36 0.21 -6.14 -14.50
CA LEU A 36 0.43 -7.46 -15.10
C LEU A 36 -0.01 -7.55 -16.58
N THR A 37 -0.97 -6.73 -17.02
CA THR A 37 -1.42 -6.73 -18.42
C THR A 37 -0.54 -5.91 -19.36
N ILE A 38 0.18 -4.90 -18.85
CA ILE A 38 0.96 -3.94 -19.67
C ILE A 38 1.97 -4.63 -20.60
N PRO A 39 2.77 -5.63 -20.16
CA PRO A 39 3.78 -6.26 -21.01
C PRO A 39 3.23 -7.00 -22.23
N PHE A 40 1.95 -7.39 -22.20
CA PHE A 40 1.30 -8.12 -23.28
C PHE A 40 0.68 -7.19 -24.33
N GLN A 41 0.71 -5.89 -24.12
CA GLN A 41 0.23 -4.91 -25.08
C GLN A 41 1.29 -4.68 -26.16
N GLN A 42 0.89 -4.68 -27.44
CA GLN A 42 1.81 -4.54 -28.59
C GLN A 42 2.77 -3.35 -28.46
N ARG A 43 2.27 -2.20 -27.99
CA ARG A 43 3.04 -0.96 -27.79
C ARG A 43 4.16 -1.09 -26.75
N PHE A 44 4.05 -2.02 -25.80
CA PHE A 44 5.10 -2.22 -24.80
C PHE A 44 6.39 -2.76 -25.41
N GLY A 45 6.30 -3.59 -26.45
CA GLY A 45 7.46 -4.12 -27.17
C GLY A 45 8.17 -3.08 -28.03
N GLU A 46 7.41 -2.13 -28.57
CA GLU A 46 7.86 -1.16 -29.58
C GLU A 46 8.36 0.16 -28.98
N GLU A 47 7.68 0.68 -27.95
CA GLU A 47 7.91 2.04 -27.43
C GLU A 47 8.72 2.08 -26.11
N VAL A 48 8.89 0.94 -25.42
CA VAL A 48 9.47 0.91 -24.06
C VAL A 48 10.95 0.49 -24.09
N GLY A 49 11.84 1.48 -23.95
CA GLY A 49 13.29 1.27 -23.79
C GLY A 49 13.68 0.58 -22.48
N ALA A 50 14.95 0.13 -22.38
CA ALA A 50 15.45 -0.65 -21.25
C ALA A 50 15.27 0.03 -19.87
N GLY A 51 15.40 1.35 -19.79
CA GLY A 51 15.21 2.11 -18.55
C GLY A 51 13.78 2.03 -18.01
N LEU A 52 12.78 2.19 -18.87
CA LEU A 52 11.36 2.12 -18.47
C LEU A 52 10.93 0.68 -18.12
N ARG A 53 11.59 -0.35 -18.68
CA ARG A 53 11.36 -1.74 -18.27
C ARG A 53 11.83 -1.99 -16.84
N GLY A 54 12.97 -1.43 -16.44
CA GLY A 54 13.45 -1.50 -15.06
C GLY A 54 12.48 -0.83 -14.09
N GLU A 55 12.00 0.36 -14.44
CA GLU A 55 10.99 1.09 -13.66
C GLU A 55 9.67 0.31 -13.55
N TYR A 56 9.20 -0.30 -14.64
CA TYR A 56 8.02 -1.16 -14.65
C TYR A 56 8.18 -2.36 -13.70
N LEU A 57 9.32 -3.06 -13.77
CA LEU A 57 9.60 -4.19 -12.88
C LEU A 57 9.69 -3.76 -11.42
N ALA A 58 10.33 -2.62 -11.13
CA ALA A 58 10.37 -2.06 -9.78
C ALA A 58 8.96 -1.73 -9.27
N THR A 59 8.14 -1.08 -10.10
CA THR A 59 6.73 -0.78 -9.80
C THR A 59 5.94 -2.05 -9.49
N LEU A 60 6.09 -3.09 -10.31
CA LEU A 60 5.42 -4.37 -10.14
C LEU A 60 5.84 -5.06 -8.83
N LEU A 61 7.14 -5.07 -8.52
CA LEU A 61 7.67 -5.65 -7.27
C LEU A 61 7.17 -4.91 -6.04
N VAL A 62 7.18 -3.57 -6.04
CA VAL A 62 6.69 -2.77 -4.92
C VAL A 62 5.18 -2.97 -4.71
N THR A 63 4.41 -3.07 -5.80
CA THR A 63 2.98 -3.39 -5.73
C THR A 63 2.74 -4.79 -5.16
N GLY A 64 3.57 -5.77 -5.54
CA GLY A 64 3.56 -7.12 -4.97
C GLY A 64 3.87 -7.13 -3.48
N MET A 65 4.87 -6.36 -3.03
CA MET A 65 5.19 -6.19 -1.60
C MET A 65 4.03 -5.56 -0.83
N ALA A 66 3.42 -4.50 -1.38
CA ALA A 66 2.23 -3.89 -0.78
C ALA A 66 1.10 -4.92 -0.61
N THR A 67 0.83 -5.73 -1.64
CA THR A 67 -0.16 -6.81 -1.60
C THR A 67 0.17 -7.83 -0.50
N ALA A 68 1.43 -8.26 -0.40
CA ALA A 68 1.86 -9.23 0.60
C ALA A 68 1.67 -8.71 2.03
N PHE A 69 2.07 -7.47 2.30
CA PHE A 69 1.92 -6.86 3.63
C PHE A 69 0.46 -6.58 4.00
N LEU A 70 -0.38 -6.14 3.07
CA LEU A 70 -1.80 -5.89 3.33
C LEU A 70 -2.59 -7.18 3.59
N ILE A 71 -2.19 -8.31 3.00
CA ILE A 71 -2.82 -9.63 3.23
C ILE A 71 -2.25 -10.33 4.46
N ALA A 72 -1.03 -10.01 4.89
CA ALA A 72 -0.33 -10.68 5.99
C ALA A 72 -1.15 -10.83 7.29
N PRO A 73 -1.92 -9.83 7.77
CA PRO A 73 -2.74 -9.96 8.99
C PRO A 73 -3.71 -11.15 8.93
N VAL A 74 -4.36 -11.36 7.78
CA VAL A 74 -5.31 -12.45 7.58
C VAL A 74 -4.62 -13.80 7.71
N THR A 75 -3.43 -13.93 7.11
CA THR A 75 -2.61 -15.15 7.21
C THR A 75 -2.12 -15.38 8.64
N MET A 76 -1.63 -14.34 9.31
CA MET A 76 -1.19 -14.42 10.71
C MET A 76 -2.31 -14.88 11.63
N HIS A 77 -3.52 -14.31 11.50
CA HIS A 77 -4.67 -14.74 12.29
C HIS A 77 -5.03 -16.19 12.05
N ARG A 78 -4.99 -16.65 10.79
CA ARG A 78 -5.28 -18.05 10.46
C ARG A 78 -4.24 -19.02 11.05
N LEU A 79 -2.96 -18.64 11.08
CA LEU A 79 -1.87 -19.47 11.59
C LEU A 79 -1.77 -19.47 13.13
N LEU A 80 -2.09 -18.35 13.78
CA LEU A 80 -2.01 -18.16 15.23
C LEU A 80 -3.35 -18.40 15.94
N PHE A 81 -4.37 -18.83 15.19
CA PHE A 81 -5.70 -19.09 15.71
C PHE A 81 -5.63 -20.10 16.88
N ARG A 82 -6.31 -19.78 17.98
CA ARG A 82 -6.36 -20.54 19.26
C ARG A 82 -5.10 -20.55 20.13
N GLN A 83 -4.05 -19.80 19.81
CA GLN A 83 -2.83 -19.75 20.65
C GLN A 83 -2.87 -18.70 21.78
N GLY A 84 -3.96 -17.95 21.93
CA GLY A 84 -4.08 -16.89 22.96
C GLY A 84 -3.23 -15.63 22.72
N LEU A 85 -2.45 -15.59 21.62
CA LEU A 85 -1.52 -14.49 21.29
C LEU A 85 -2.20 -13.29 20.59
N LYS A 86 -3.50 -13.08 20.80
CA LYS A 86 -4.28 -12.02 20.12
C LYS A 86 -3.71 -10.60 20.30
N PRO A 87 -3.24 -10.18 21.50
CA PRO A 87 -2.67 -8.84 21.65
C PRO A 87 -1.42 -8.61 20.79
N GLN A 88 -0.54 -9.62 20.70
CA GLN A 88 0.68 -9.55 19.90
C GLN A 88 0.37 -9.56 18.40
N LEU A 89 -0.69 -10.28 18.02
CA LEU A 89 -1.18 -10.33 16.65
C LEU A 89 -1.67 -8.96 16.16
N VAL A 90 -2.39 -8.21 17.00
CA VAL A 90 -2.86 -6.86 16.66
C VAL A 90 -1.67 -5.93 16.41
N THR A 91 -0.65 -5.96 17.28
CA THR A 91 0.54 -5.12 17.10
C THR A 91 1.32 -5.50 15.84
N ALA A 92 1.54 -6.79 15.59
CA ALA A 92 2.22 -7.24 14.38
C ALA A 92 1.43 -6.87 13.11
N ALA A 93 0.11 -7.04 13.14
CA ALA A 93 -0.77 -6.68 12.03
C ALA A 93 -0.77 -5.18 11.74
N ASP A 94 -0.73 -4.33 12.77
CA ASP A 94 -0.61 -2.87 12.62
C ASP A 94 0.72 -2.45 11.96
N TRP A 95 1.84 -3.07 12.33
CA TRP A 95 3.13 -2.83 11.67
C TRP A 95 3.11 -3.26 10.19
N MET A 96 2.54 -4.43 9.89
CA MET A 96 2.40 -4.92 8.51
C MET A 96 1.47 -4.01 7.70
N ALA A 97 0.36 -3.55 8.30
CA ALA A 97 -0.56 -2.59 7.69
C ALA A 97 0.14 -1.29 7.30
N LYS A 98 0.90 -0.69 8.22
CA LYS A 98 1.68 0.54 7.97
C LYS A 98 2.71 0.32 6.86
N GLY A 99 3.44 -0.80 6.90
CA GLY A 99 4.39 -1.16 5.84
C GLY A 99 3.71 -1.33 4.49
N GLY A 100 2.58 -2.03 4.44
CA GLY A 100 1.79 -2.25 3.23
C GLY A 100 1.22 -0.96 2.63
N LEU A 101 0.71 -0.06 3.47
CA LEU A 101 0.24 1.26 3.04
C LEU A 101 1.40 2.11 2.49
N ALA A 102 2.55 2.11 3.15
CA ALA A 102 3.73 2.83 2.66
C ALA A 102 4.21 2.28 1.30
N CYS A 103 4.29 0.95 1.14
CA CYS A 103 4.59 0.33 -0.14
C CYS A 103 3.54 0.68 -1.20
N LEU A 104 2.25 0.73 -0.85
CA LEU A 104 1.18 1.13 -1.77
C LEU A 104 1.35 2.58 -2.25
N ALA A 105 1.68 3.51 -1.36
CA ALA A 105 1.95 4.90 -1.74
C ALA A 105 3.12 4.99 -2.73
N VAL A 106 4.22 4.28 -2.46
CA VAL A 106 5.37 4.21 -3.38
C VAL A 106 4.97 3.58 -4.71
N ALA A 107 4.22 2.47 -4.70
CA ALA A 107 3.76 1.79 -5.91
C ALA A 107 2.93 2.72 -6.81
N VAL A 108 2.03 3.51 -6.21
CA VAL A 108 1.22 4.49 -6.94
C VAL A 108 2.09 5.58 -7.55
N LEU A 109 3.08 6.11 -6.82
CA LEU A 109 4.00 7.12 -7.34
C LEU A 109 4.83 6.58 -8.52
N LEU A 110 5.38 5.37 -8.40
CA LEU A 110 6.14 4.72 -9.48
C LEU A 110 5.24 4.44 -10.70
N ALA A 111 4.01 3.98 -10.49
CA ALA A 111 3.07 3.74 -11.59
C ALA A 111 2.70 5.03 -12.33
N VAL A 112 2.46 6.13 -11.60
CA VAL A 112 2.20 7.45 -12.19
C VAL A 112 3.44 7.96 -12.93
N PHE A 113 4.64 7.80 -12.36
CA PHE A 113 5.88 8.14 -13.04
C PHE A 113 6.00 7.40 -14.37
N LEU A 114 5.85 6.09 -14.33
CA LEU A 114 5.97 5.20 -15.48
C LEU A 114 5.00 5.61 -16.60
N ILE A 115 3.71 5.78 -16.28
CA ILE A 115 2.71 6.07 -17.32
C ILE A 115 2.88 7.47 -17.92
N VAL A 116 3.21 8.48 -17.10
CA VAL A 116 3.44 9.85 -17.60
C VAL A 116 4.74 9.92 -18.42
N ALA A 117 5.78 9.19 -18.01
CA ALA A 117 7.03 9.11 -18.76
C ALA A 117 6.85 8.43 -20.13
N VAL A 118 5.97 7.43 -20.22
CA VAL A 118 5.63 6.75 -21.48
C VAL A 118 4.77 7.63 -22.39
N VAL A 119 3.74 8.29 -21.85
CA VAL A 119 2.76 9.05 -22.67
C VAL A 119 3.24 10.47 -22.98
N SER A 120 4.17 11.02 -22.22
CA SER A 120 4.62 12.41 -22.38
C SER A 120 6.13 12.56 -22.28
N SER A 121 6.66 12.89 -21.10
CA SER A 121 8.10 13.09 -20.89
C SER A 121 8.47 12.86 -19.43
N GLN A 122 9.75 12.51 -19.20
CA GLN A 122 10.26 12.32 -17.84
C GLN A 122 10.16 13.59 -16.99
N SER A 123 10.38 14.77 -17.58
CA SER A 123 10.28 16.05 -16.87
C SER A 123 8.87 16.29 -16.32
N LEU A 124 7.83 15.99 -17.10
CA LEU A 124 6.45 16.07 -16.62
C LEU A 124 6.16 15.02 -15.56
N ALA A 125 6.69 13.80 -15.70
CA ALA A 125 6.51 12.73 -14.72
C ALA A 125 7.01 13.16 -13.32
N PHE A 126 8.15 13.86 -13.22
CA PHE A 126 8.64 14.39 -11.95
C PHE A 126 7.69 15.40 -11.30
N TRP A 127 7.05 16.28 -12.07
CA TRP A 127 6.07 17.23 -11.53
C TRP A 127 4.82 16.52 -10.98
N PHE A 128 4.30 15.54 -11.71
CA PHE A 128 3.14 14.76 -11.26
C PHE A 128 3.45 13.94 -10.01
N VAL A 129 4.59 13.26 -9.99
CA VAL A 129 5.05 12.49 -8.82
C VAL A 129 5.35 13.41 -7.65
N GLY A 130 5.96 14.58 -7.88
CA GLY A 130 6.20 15.58 -6.84
C GLY A 130 4.92 16.08 -6.21
N GLY A 131 3.92 16.43 -7.03
CA GLY A 131 2.60 16.87 -6.55
C GLY A 131 1.85 15.77 -5.79
N LEU A 132 1.81 14.56 -6.33
CA LEU A 132 1.14 13.43 -5.68
C LEU A 132 1.88 12.97 -4.41
N GLY A 133 3.21 12.98 -4.43
CA GLY A 133 4.05 12.69 -3.29
C GLY A 133 3.87 13.72 -2.17
N ALA A 134 3.76 15.00 -2.52
CA ALA A 134 3.43 16.06 -1.57
C ALA A 134 2.04 15.84 -0.96
N LEU A 135 1.05 15.45 -1.76
CA LEU A 135 -0.30 15.12 -1.26
C LEU A 135 -0.25 13.96 -0.26
N PHE A 136 0.47 12.88 -0.57
CA PHE A 136 0.66 11.77 0.37
C PHE A 136 1.38 12.23 1.65
N ALA A 137 2.47 13.00 1.53
CA ALA A 137 3.20 13.50 2.69
C ALA A 137 2.32 14.39 3.58
N VAL A 138 1.53 15.29 2.98
CA VAL A 138 0.60 16.16 3.71
C VAL A 138 -0.45 15.33 4.44
N THR A 139 -1.12 14.43 3.72
CA THR A 139 -2.26 13.70 4.27
C THR A 139 -1.86 12.62 5.27
N TRP A 140 -0.71 11.96 5.08
CA TRP A 140 -0.31 10.79 5.88
C TRP A 140 0.72 11.12 6.97
N LEU A 141 1.46 12.21 6.84
CA LEU A 141 2.46 12.61 7.84
C LEU A 141 2.08 13.93 8.51
N ILE A 142 1.87 14.99 7.72
CA ILE A 142 1.68 16.34 8.28
C ILE A 142 0.36 16.44 9.06
N VAL A 143 -0.75 16.00 8.48
CA VAL A 143 -2.06 16.05 9.13
C VAL A 143 -2.08 15.23 10.43
N PRO A 144 -1.64 13.96 10.45
CA PRO A 144 -1.61 13.17 11.70
C PRO A 144 -0.68 13.75 12.76
N ILE A 145 0.51 14.24 12.38
CA ILE A 145 1.44 14.87 13.32
C ILE A 145 0.82 16.14 13.91
N TYR A 146 0.21 16.99 13.08
CA TYR A 146 -0.44 18.22 13.53
C TYR A 146 -1.58 17.92 14.52
N VAL A 147 -2.44 16.94 14.21
CA VAL A 147 -3.52 16.52 15.11
C VAL A 147 -2.94 15.99 16.43
N ARG A 148 -1.89 15.16 16.39
CA ARG A 148 -1.22 14.64 17.59
C ARG A 148 -0.56 15.72 18.46
N THR A 149 -0.11 16.83 17.87
CA THR A 149 0.48 17.94 18.63
C THR A 149 -0.56 18.90 19.23
N LYS A 150 -1.79 18.87 18.72
CA LYS A 150 -2.87 19.80 19.10
C LYS A 150 -3.80 19.23 20.18
N TYR A 151 -3.83 17.91 20.36
CA TYR A 151 -4.67 17.17 21.30
C TYR A 151 -3.82 16.20 22.12
#